data_AF-A0A6B1GK10-F1
#
_entry.id   AF-A0A6B1GK10-F1
#
_cell.length_a   1.000
_cell.length_b   1.000
_cell.length_c   1.000
_cell.angle_alpha   90.00
_cell.angle_beta   90.00
_cell.angle_gamma   90.00
#
_symmetry.space_group_name_H-M   'P 1'
#
loop_
_entity.id
_entity.type
_entity.pdbx_description
1 polymer ?
#
loop_
_entity_poly.entity_id
_entity_poly.type
_entity_poly.pdbx_seq_one_letter_code
_entity_poly.pdbx_strand_id
1 'polypeptide(L)'
;MTVPVTPVFTFIDIAVAAALLYAAAEAFRCWLLLRDSGFPGLAATARYWRLAALGLAALALDELLGLHEAIGWAIASLGAPAPWHTSHWDDVVLAGYVLLAAAISIAHLGALRRSPRAFVLLAFGFGVAALAVLLDNLAHAPAVEEPLELMGAALIATALRVRRIEAAAIRGAHRSAAVRPGEGAEVVPG
;
A
#
# COMPACT_ATOMS: atom_id res chain seq x y z
N MET A 1 -3.33 9.63 36.92
CA MET A 1 -4.11 10.68 36.23
C MET A 1 -4.53 10.08 34.90
N THR A 2 -5.81 9.82 34.67
CA THR A 2 -6.31 9.23 33.41
C THR A 2 -6.98 10.34 32.61
N VAL A 3 -6.29 10.88 31.60
CA VAL A 3 -6.95 11.70 30.58
C VAL A 3 -7.49 10.70 29.55
N PRO A 4 -8.81 10.56 29.38
CA PRO A 4 -9.35 9.79 28.28
C PRO A 4 -9.03 10.53 27.00
N VAL A 5 -8.06 10.02 26.23
CA VAL A 5 -7.79 10.48 24.88
C VAL A 5 -8.79 9.78 23.98
N THR A 6 -9.97 10.36 23.82
CA THR A 6 -10.82 9.98 22.69
C THR A 6 -10.18 10.61 21.46
N PRO A 7 -9.65 9.81 20.51
CA PRO A 7 -9.13 10.37 19.26
C PRO A 7 -10.25 11.17 18.59
N VAL A 8 -9.97 12.43 18.28
CA VAL A 8 -10.88 13.27 17.50
C VAL A 8 -10.54 13.01 16.04
N PHE A 9 -11.13 11.96 15.47
CA PHE A 9 -10.93 11.67 14.06
C PHE A 9 -11.49 12.79 13.21
N THR A 10 -10.65 13.33 12.34
CA THR A 10 -11.06 14.24 11.30
C THR A 10 -11.77 13.45 10.19
N PHE A 11 -12.50 14.17 9.34
CA PHE A 11 -13.04 13.56 8.12
C PHE A 11 -11.92 13.03 7.20
N ILE A 12 -10.73 13.63 7.26
CA ILE A 12 -9.59 13.24 6.43
C ILE A 12 -9.03 11.90 6.88
N ASP A 13 -8.86 11.65 8.18
CA ASP A 13 -8.35 10.38 8.71
C ASP A 13 -9.25 9.21 8.26
N ILE A 14 -10.57 9.41 8.33
CA ILE A 14 -11.56 8.43 7.86
C ILE A 14 -11.40 8.19 6.34
N ALA A 15 -11.18 9.26 5.56
CA ALA A 15 -10.99 9.16 4.12
C ALA A 15 -9.67 8.48 3.74
N VAL A 16 -8.58 8.78 4.44
CA VAL A 16 -7.26 8.14 4.32
C VAL A 16 -7.37 6.66 4.63
N ALA A 17 -7.97 6.30 5.76
CA ALA A 17 -8.23 4.92 6.15
C ALA A 17 -9.07 4.17 5.12
N ALA A 18 -10.14 4.79 4.61
CA ALA A 18 -10.99 4.20 3.59
C ALA A 18 -10.21 3.95 2.27
N ALA A 19 -9.35 4.90 1.87
CA ALA A 19 -8.49 4.76 0.70
C ALA A 19 -7.46 3.62 0.90
N LEU A 20 -6.83 3.52 2.07
CA LEU A 20 -5.92 2.42 2.43
C LEU A 20 -6.65 1.06 2.46
N LEU A 21 -7.86 0.96 3.01
CA LEU A 21 -8.66 -0.27 2.97
C LEU A 21 -9.02 -0.68 1.54
N TYR A 22 -9.41 0.28 0.71
CA TYR A 22 -9.67 0.02 -0.70
C TYR A 22 -8.40 -0.46 -1.41
N ALA A 23 -7.27 0.20 -1.18
CA ALA A 23 -5.95 -0.18 -1.67
C ALA A 23 -5.59 -1.63 -1.24
N ALA A 24 -5.81 -1.97 0.03
CA ALA A 24 -5.61 -3.31 0.58
C ALA A 24 -6.47 -4.36 -0.13
N ALA A 25 -7.75 -4.05 -0.37
CA ALA A 25 -8.66 -4.94 -1.09
C ALA A 25 -8.23 -5.16 -2.55
N GLU A 26 -7.76 -4.12 -3.23
CA GLU A 26 -7.23 -4.24 -4.59
C GLU A 26 -5.94 -5.07 -4.65
N ALA A 27 -5.01 -4.88 -3.69
CA ALA A 27 -3.82 -5.72 -3.55
C ALA A 27 -4.18 -7.18 -3.26
N PHE A 28 -5.17 -7.43 -2.40
CA PHE A 28 -5.66 -8.77 -2.09
C PHE A 28 -6.27 -9.46 -3.32
N ARG A 29 -7.08 -8.74 -4.10
CA ARG A 29 -7.61 -9.25 -5.38
C ARG A 29 -6.48 -9.54 -6.38
N CYS A 30 -5.45 -8.70 -6.45
CA CYS A 30 -4.25 -8.98 -7.26
C CYS A 30 -3.58 -10.28 -6.82
N TRP A 31 -3.40 -10.47 -5.51
CA TRP A 31 -2.83 -11.70 -4.96
C TRP A 31 -3.63 -12.93 -5.39
N LEU A 32 -4.95 -12.94 -5.24
CA LEU A 32 -5.80 -14.06 -5.65
C LEU A 32 -5.68 -14.37 -7.15
N LEU A 33 -5.69 -13.33 -8.01
CA LEU A 33 -5.55 -13.50 -9.46
C LEU A 33 -4.21 -14.12 -9.86
N LEU A 34 -3.13 -13.72 -9.18
CA LEU A 34 -1.75 -14.13 -9.53
C LEU A 34 -1.36 -15.46 -8.90
N ARG A 35 -1.84 -15.76 -7.69
CA ARG A 35 -1.63 -17.03 -7.00
C ARG A 35 -2.18 -18.19 -7.83
N ASP A 36 -3.37 -18.03 -8.39
CA ASP A 36 -4.10 -19.08 -9.10
C ASP A 36 -3.92 -18.98 -10.63
N SER A 37 -2.77 -18.43 -11.06
CA SER A 37 -2.48 -18.19 -12.49
C SER A 37 -1.82 -19.38 -13.19
N GLY A 38 -1.18 -20.29 -12.44
CA GLY A 38 -0.41 -21.41 -13.01
C GLY A 38 0.93 -21.00 -13.65
N PHE A 39 1.27 -19.71 -13.68
CA PHE A 39 2.51 -19.21 -14.28
C PHE A 39 3.59 -18.99 -13.21
N PRO A 40 4.74 -19.68 -13.28
CA PRO A 40 5.80 -19.56 -12.27
C PRO A 40 6.27 -18.11 -12.06
N GLY A 41 6.40 -17.34 -13.14
CA GLY A 41 6.82 -15.93 -13.07
C GLY A 41 5.82 -15.00 -12.39
N LEU A 42 4.52 -15.29 -12.50
CA LEU A 42 3.45 -14.51 -11.86
C LEU A 42 3.25 -14.93 -10.40
N ALA A 43 3.32 -16.24 -10.11
CA ALA A 43 3.26 -16.76 -8.75
C ALA A 43 4.34 -16.17 -7.85
N ALA A 44 5.56 -15.96 -8.38
CA ALA A 44 6.65 -15.29 -7.66
C ALA A 44 6.28 -13.87 -7.20
N THR A 45 5.36 -13.18 -7.90
CA THR A 45 4.90 -11.84 -7.50
C THR A 45 3.74 -11.86 -6.51
N ALA A 46 3.01 -12.97 -6.40
CA ALA A 46 1.84 -13.08 -5.53
C ALA A 46 2.20 -12.78 -4.07
N ARG A 47 3.40 -13.18 -3.61
CA ARG A 47 3.87 -12.89 -2.25
C ARG A 47 3.88 -11.37 -1.96
N TYR A 48 4.37 -10.56 -2.89
CA TYR A 48 4.40 -9.10 -2.72
C TYR A 48 2.98 -8.53 -2.52
N TRP A 49 2.03 -8.91 -3.37
CA TRP A 49 0.66 -8.39 -3.30
C TRP A 49 -0.07 -8.80 -2.01
N ARG A 50 0.24 -10.00 -1.48
CA ARG A 50 -0.25 -10.41 -0.16
C ARG A 50 0.33 -9.53 0.95
N LEU A 51 1.65 -9.28 0.94
CA LEU A 51 2.30 -8.43 1.93
C LEU A 51 1.80 -6.99 1.84
N ALA A 52 1.64 -6.44 0.63
CA ALA A 52 1.06 -5.12 0.40
C ALA A 52 -0.37 -5.03 0.94
N ALA A 53 -1.22 -6.04 0.69
CA ALA A 53 -2.58 -6.08 1.21
C ALA A 53 -2.61 -6.06 2.76
N LEU A 54 -1.76 -6.86 3.40
CA LEU A 54 -1.66 -6.90 4.86
C LEU A 54 -1.12 -5.59 5.42
N GLY A 55 -0.07 -5.02 4.81
CA GLY A 55 0.51 -3.75 5.24
C GLY A 55 -0.47 -2.59 5.11
N LEU A 56 -1.19 -2.49 4.00
CA LEU A 56 -2.18 -1.43 3.78
C LEU A 56 -3.40 -1.57 4.70
N ALA A 57 -3.83 -2.80 4.98
CA ALA A 57 -4.89 -3.04 5.97
C ALA A 57 -4.42 -2.68 7.38
N ALA A 58 -3.17 -2.97 7.74
CA ALA A 58 -2.59 -2.56 9.01
C ALA A 58 -2.50 -1.04 9.13
N LEU A 59 -2.05 -0.33 8.09
CA LEU A 59 -2.03 1.14 8.05
C LEU A 59 -3.44 1.75 8.16
N ALA A 60 -4.44 1.18 7.48
CA ALA A 60 -5.81 1.64 7.65
C ALA A 60 -6.34 1.45 9.08
N LEU A 61 -6.00 0.33 9.72
CA LEU A 61 -6.41 0.09 11.11
C LEU A 61 -5.68 1.03 12.07
N ASP A 62 -4.40 1.28 11.81
CA ASP A 62 -3.62 2.25 12.56
C ASP A 62 -4.25 3.63 12.48
N GLU A 63 -4.58 4.11 11.28
CA GLU A 63 -5.27 5.37 11.05
C GLU A 63 -6.61 5.48 11.79
N LEU A 64 -7.40 4.40 11.80
CA LEU A 64 -8.72 4.39 12.48
C LEU A 64 -8.65 4.25 14.00
N LEU A 65 -7.50 3.87 14.55
CA LEU A 65 -7.36 3.54 15.97
C LEU A 65 -6.30 4.40 16.66
N GLY A 66 -5.54 5.21 15.92
CA GLY A 66 -4.41 5.98 16.43
C GLY A 66 -3.34 5.08 17.09
N LEU A 67 -2.99 3.93 16.49
CA LEU A 67 -2.06 3.02 17.17
C LEU A 67 -0.65 3.61 17.25
N HIS A 68 -0.17 4.30 16.22
CA HIS A 68 1.12 4.98 16.23
C HIS A 68 1.16 6.09 17.29
N GLU A 69 0.10 6.89 17.42
CA GLU A 69 -0.07 7.87 18.50
C GLU A 69 -0.01 7.20 19.88
N ALA A 70 -0.76 6.11 20.07
CA ALA A 70 -0.81 5.36 21.32
C ALA A 70 0.56 4.75 21.70
N ILE A 71 1.30 4.24 20.71
CA ILE A 71 2.67 3.75 20.91
C ILE A 71 3.60 4.92 21.26
N GLY A 72 3.49 6.05 20.56
CA GLY A 72 4.28 7.24 20.85
C GLY A 72 4.07 7.74 22.28
N TRP A 73 2.81 7.83 22.71
CA TRP A 73 2.43 8.16 24.09
C TRP A 73 2.98 7.17 25.11
N ALA A 74 2.90 5.86 24.82
CA ALA A 74 3.43 4.84 25.71
C ALA A 74 4.94 5.01 25.91
N ILE A 75 5.70 5.27 24.85
CA ILE A 75 7.15 5.51 24.93
C ILE A 75 7.44 6.79 25.73
N ALA A 76 6.74 7.89 25.43
CA ALA A 76 6.89 9.15 26.16
C ALA A 76 6.58 9.00 27.66
N SER A 77 5.58 8.18 28.02
CA SER A 77 5.20 7.92 29.42
C SER A 77 6.28 7.22 30.24
N LEU A 78 7.24 6.55 29.58
CA LEU A 78 8.42 5.96 30.22
C LEU A 78 9.53 7.00 30.48
N GLY A 79 9.30 8.27 30.17
CA GLY A 79 10.27 9.36 30.33
C GLY A 79 11.35 9.39 29.24
N ALA A 80 11.16 8.66 28.13
CA ALA A 80 12.09 8.68 27.01
C ALA A 80 11.89 9.97 26.19
N PRO A 81 12.90 10.85 26.05
CA PRO A 81 12.80 12.02 25.19
C PRO A 81 12.73 11.60 23.72
N ALA A 82 11.93 12.30 22.91
CA ALA A 82 11.91 12.09 21.47
C ALA A 82 13.28 12.42 20.85
N PRO A 83 13.66 11.78 19.73
CA PRO A 83 14.88 12.12 19.00
C PRO A 83 14.93 13.59 18.57
N TRP A 84 16.11 14.21 18.50
CA TRP A 84 16.28 15.65 18.25
C TRP A 84 15.74 16.17 16.90
N HIS A 85 15.36 15.29 15.98
CA HIS A 85 14.87 15.61 14.63
C HIS A 85 13.36 15.44 14.47
N THR A 86 12.64 15.15 15.56
CA THR A 86 11.19 15.00 15.62
C THR A 86 10.69 15.56 16.96
N SER A 87 9.45 16.03 16.98
CA SER A 87 8.81 16.52 18.20
C SER A 87 8.21 15.39 19.04
N HIS A 88 7.88 14.24 18.43
CA HIS A 88 7.04 13.22 19.05
C HIS A 88 7.49 11.79 18.67
N TRP A 89 7.15 10.81 19.51
CA TRP A 89 7.57 9.41 19.29
C TRP A 89 6.74 8.68 18.23
N ASP A 90 5.51 9.12 18.00
CA ASP A 90 4.61 8.65 16.95
C ASP A 90 5.16 8.93 15.55
N ASP A 91 5.81 10.08 15.31
CA ASP A 91 6.53 10.36 14.05
C ASP A 91 7.59 9.28 13.75
N VAL A 92 8.31 8.83 14.79
CA VAL A 92 9.33 7.79 14.69
C VAL A 92 8.70 6.44 14.34
N VAL A 93 7.53 6.13 14.93
CA VAL A 93 6.77 4.91 14.64
C VAL A 93 6.31 4.93 13.18
N LEU A 94 5.74 6.06 12.73
CA LEU A 94 5.28 6.24 11.35
C LEU A 94 6.43 6.14 10.34
N ALA A 95 7.58 6.77 10.63
CA ALA A 95 8.79 6.63 9.83
C ALA A 95 9.25 5.16 9.75
N GLY A 96 9.13 4.41 10.85
CA GLY A 96 9.39 2.97 10.88
C GLY A 96 8.50 2.18 9.91
N TYR A 97 7.20 2.51 9.83
CA TYR A 97 6.28 1.89 8.88
C TYR A 97 6.67 2.19 7.43
N VAL A 98 7.00 3.44 7.12
CA VAL A 98 7.46 3.86 5.78
C VAL A 98 8.72 3.11 5.37
N LEU A 99 9.71 3.00 6.27
CA LEU A 99 10.96 2.26 6.00
C LEU A 99 10.70 0.76 5.77
N LEU A 100 9.82 0.15 6.55
CA LEU A 100 9.44 -1.26 6.36
C LEU A 100 8.74 -1.47 5.01
N ALA A 101 7.79 -0.61 4.66
CA ALA A 101 7.09 -0.66 3.38
C ALA A 101 8.06 -0.47 2.19
N ALA A 102 9.01 0.45 2.31
CA ALA A 102 10.06 0.69 1.32
C ALA A 102 10.98 -0.55 1.17
N ALA A 103 11.45 -1.13 2.28
CA ALA A 103 12.30 -2.33 2.27
C ALA A 103 11.60 -3.52 1.58
N ILE A 104 10.33 -3.77 1.89
CA ILE A 104 9.52 -4.80 1.24
C ILE A 104 9.39 -4.50 -0.26
N SER A 105 9.12 -3.25 -0.63
CA SER A 105 8.98 -2.83 -2.03
C SER A 105 10.27 -3.01 -2.84
N ILE A 106 11.42 -2.66 -2.25
CA ILE A 106 12.75 -2.84 -2.87
C ILE A 106 13.07 -4.33 -3.02
N ALA A 107 12.83 -5.15 -1.98
CA ALA A 107 13.05 -6.60 -2.04
C ALA A 107 12.18 -7.28 -3.13
N HIS A 108 11.08 -6.65 -3.51
CA HIS A 108 10.15 -7.12 -4.53
C HIS A 108 10.10 -6.23 -5.78
N LEU A 109 11.16 -5.46 -6.08
CA LEU A 109 11.16 -4.49 -7.19
C LEU A 109 10.88 -5.14 -8.55
N GLY A 110 11.29 -6.40 -8.75
CA GLY A 110 10.97 -7.16 -9.95
C GLY A 110 9.46 -7.42 -10.14
N ALA A 111 8.68 -7.54 -9.05
CA ALA A 111 7.23 -7.67 -9.12
C ALA A 111 6.58 -6.34 -9.54
N LEU A 112 7.09 -5.24 -9.00
CA LEU A 112 6.61 -3.88 -9.27
C LEU A 112 6.87 -3.46 -10.72
N ARG A 113 8.09 -3.69 -11.24
CA ARG A 113 8.49 -3.31 -12.60
C ARG A 113 7.70 -4.02 -13.73
N ARG A 114 6.96 -5.08 -13.43
CA ARG A 114 6.07 -5.76 -14.40
C ARG A 114 4.83 -4.95 -14.75
N SER A 115 4.56 -3.86 -14.04
CA SER A 115 3.51 -2.89 -14.36
C SER A 115 4.10 -1.48 -14.32
N PRO A 116 4.63 -0.96 -15.43
CA PRO A 116 5.23 0.38 -15.44
C PRO A 116 4.25 1.47 -14.98
N ARG A 117 2.97 1.35 -15.36
CA ARG A 117 1.92 2.32 -14.99
C ARG A 117 1.64 2.30 -13.49
N ALA A 118 1.38 1.12 -12.92
CA ALA A 118 1.16 1.01 -11.48
C ALA A 118 2.42 1.37 -10.70
N PHE A 119 3.60 1.05 -11.21
CA PHE A 119 4.87 1.42 -10.58
C PHE A 119 5.05 2.93 -10.47
N VAL A 120 4.81 3.67 -11.56
CA VAL A 120 4.89 5.15 -11.54
C VAL A 120 3.89 5.73 -10.54
N LEU A 121 2.64 5.27 -10.57
CA LEU A 121 1.62 5.75 -9.63
C LEU A 121 1.93 5.40 -8.17
N LEU A 122 2.43 4.20 -7.90
CA LEU A 122 2.90 3.82 -6.55
C LEU A 122 4.07 4.69 -6.11
N ALA A 123 5.06 4.92 -6.99
CA ALA A 123 6.20 5.76 -6.66
C ALA A 123 5.78 7.20 -6.33
N PHE A 124 4.85 7.78 -7.09
CA PHE A 124 4.27 9.08 -6.78
C PHE A 124 3.46 9.05 -5.48
N GLY A 125 2.61 8.04 -5.26
CA GLY A 125 1.82 7.92 -4.04
C GLY A 125 2.69 7.80 -2.77
N PHE A 126 3.73 6.95 -2.81
CA PHE A 126 4.70 6.84 -1.73
C PHE A 126 5.52 8.12 -1.55
N GLY A 127 5.90 8.79 -2.64
CA GLY A 127 6.62 10.06 -2.58
C GLY A 127 5.81 11.17 -1.92
N VAL A 128 4.51 11.25 -2.25
CA VAL A 128 3.58 12.20 -1.64
C VAL A 128 3.37 11.88 -0.15
N ALA A 129 3.16 10.62 0.21
CA ALA A 129 3.02 10.22 1.62
C ALA A 129 4.30 10.52 2.42
N ALA A 130 5.48 10.20 1.87
CA ALA A 130 6.75 10.53 2.53
C ALA A 130 6.97 12.05 2.67
N LEU A 131 6.49 12.85 1.72
CA LEU A 131 6.51 14.31 1.83
C LEU A 131 5.58 14.82 2.93
N ALA A 132 4.40 14.22 3.11
CA ALA A 132 3.49 14.56 4.21
C ALA A 132 4.18 14.35 5.56
N VAL A 133 4.72 13.15 5.80
CA VAL A 133 5.48 12.80 7.01
C VAL A 133 6.67 13.75 7.22
N LEU A 134 7.39 14.11 6.16
CA LEU A 134 8.52 15.03 6.27
C LEU A 134 8.08 16.45 6.67
N LEU A 135 6.97 16.94 6.10
CA LEU A 135 6.45 18.27 6.41
C LEU A 135 5.90 18.36 7.83
N ASP A 136 5.29 17.28 8.32
CA ASP A 136 4.89 17.18 9.71
C ASP A 136 6.11 17.33 10.65
N ASN A 137 7.11 16.47 10.45
CA ASN A 137 8.34 16.45 11.23
C ASN A 137 9.11 17.80 11.21
N LEU A 138 9.16 18.49 10.06
CA LEU A 138 9.99 19.68 9.88
C LEU A 138 9.25 21.01 10.10
N ALA A 139 7.96 21.08 9.77
CA ALA A 139 7.24 22.33 9.66
C ALA A 139 5.94 22.39 10.50
N HIS A 140 5.45 21.25 11.02
CA HIS A 140 4.20 21.15 11.79
C HIS A 140 3.06 21.91 11.09
N ALA A 141 2.76 21.49 9.86
CA ALA A 141 1.85 22.17 8.94
C ALA A 141 0.62 21.30 8.62
N PRO A 142 -0.28 21.06 9.59
CA PRO A 142 -1.40 20.11 9.45
C PRO A 142 -2.33 20.46 8.28
N ALA A 143 -2.50 21.75 7.99
CA ALA A 143 -3.32 22.23 6.87
C ALA A 143 -2.81 21.81 5.48
N VAL A 144 -1.54 21.38 5.38
CA VAL A 144 -0.91 20.90 4.14
C VAL A 144 -0.70 19.39 4.18
N GLU A 145 -0.34 18.86 5.34
CA GLU A 145 -0.10 17.44 5.58
C GLU A 145 -1.33 16.57 5.30
N GLU A 146 -2.46 16.84 5.96
CA GLU A 146 -3.67 16.00 5.86
C GLU A 146 -4.14 15.85 4.38
N PRO A 147 -4.20 16.91 3.54
CA PRO A 147 -4.47 16.76 2.11
C PRO A 147 -3.43 15.91 1.35
N LEU A 148 -2.16 16.00 1.70
CA LEU A 148 -1.09 15.22 1.06
C LEU A 148 -1.22 13.74 1.41
N GLU A 149 -1.53 13.40 2.65
CA GLU A 149 -1.78 12.02 3.07
C GLU A 149 -2.93 11.39 2.28
N LEU A 150 -4.06 12.10 2.20
CA LEU A 150 -5.20 11.66 1.40
C LEU A 150 -4.84 11.50 -0.08
N MET A 151 -4.09 12.45 -0.65
CA MET A 151 -3.63 12.35 -2.03
C MET A 151 -2.70 11.15 -2.24
N GLY A 152 -1.77 10.91 -1.32
CA GLY A 152 -0.87 9.76 -1.35
C GLY A 152 -1.63 8.44 -1.29
N ALA A 153 -2.57 8.31 -0.35
CA ALA A 153 -3.45 7.15 -0.20
C ALA A 153 -4.30 6.90 -1.47
N ALA A 154 -4.88 7.96 -2.06
CA ALA A 154 -5.67 7.87 -3.28
C ALA A 154 -4.82 7.44 -4.50
N LEU A 155 -3.58 7.93 -4.60
CA LEU A 155 -2.64 7.51 -5.66
C LEU A 155 -2.26 6.04 -5.52
N ILE A 156 -1.97 5.57 -4.29
CA ILE A 156 -1.68 4.16 -4.01
C ILE A 156 -2.88 3.28 -4.36
N ALA A 157 -4.08 3.65 -3.91
CA ALA A 157 -5.33 2.98 -4.26
C ALA A 157 -5.53 2.87 -5.77
N THR A 158 -5.33 3.97 -6.50
CA THR A 158 -5.45 4.02 -7.95
C THR A 158 -4.42 3.11 -8.64
N ALA A 159 -3.18 3.14 -8.17
CA ALA A 159 -2.11 2.30 -8.70
C ALA A 159 -2.42 0.80 -8.57
N LEU A 160 -2.95 0.39 -7.42
CA LEU A 160 -3.32 -1.01 -7.16
C LEU A 160 -4.53 -1.44 -7.98
N ARG A 161 -5.49 -0.54 -8.18
CA ARG A 161 -6.61 -0.78 -9.11
C ARG A 161 -6.12 -1.00 -10.54
N VAL A 162 -5.22 -0.14 -11.02
CA VAL A 162 -4.59 -0.29 -12.36
C VAL A 162 -3.89 -1.64 -12.46
N ARG A 163 -3.10 -2.01 -11.45
CA ARG A 163 -2.42 -3.30 -11.43
C ARG A 163 -3.39 -4.48 -11.48
N ARG A 164 -4.50 -4.41 -10.74
CA ARG A 164 -5.52 -5.48 -10.74
C ARG A 164 -6.11 -5.68 -12.13
N ILE A 165 -6.44 -4.59 -12.82
CA ILE A 165 -6.99 -4.63 -14.18
C ILE A 165 -6.00 -5.30 -15.13
N GLU A 166 -4.72 -4.93 -15.08
CA GLU A 166 -3.68 -5.55 -15.89
C GLU A 166 -3.50 -7.05 -15.58
N ALA A 167 -3.49 -7.43 -14.30
CA ALA A 167 -3.39 -8.82 -13.89
C ALA A 167 -4.57 -9.66 -14.37
N ALA A 168 -5.79 -9.10 -14.33
CA ALA A 168 -6.99 -9.75 -14.86
C ALA A 168 -6.92 -9.92 -16.38
N ALA A 169 -6.47 -8.90 -17.11
CA ALA A 169 -6.32 -8.95 -18.57
C ALA A 169 -5.30 -10.03 -19.00
N ILE A 170 -4.14 -10.10 -18.34
CA ILE A 170 -3.13 -11.14 -18.58
C ILE A 170 -3.72 -12.54 -18.35
N ARG A 171 -4.43 -12.74 -17.23
CA ARG A 171 -5.08 -14.02 -16.93
C ARG A 171 -6.12 -14.41 -17.98
N GLY A 172 -6.91 -13.44 -18.46
CA GLY A 172 -7.91 -13.64 -19.51
C GLY A 172 -7.29 -14.09 -20.83
N ALA A 173 -6.26 -13.38 -21.31
CA ALA A 173 -5.55 -13.72 -22.53
C ALA A 173 -4.97 -15.15 -22.50
N HIS A 174 -4.43 -15.56 -21.35
CA HIS A 174 -3.91 -16.93 -21.18
C HIS A 174 -5.00 -18.00 -21.20
N ARG A 175 -6.14 -17.78 -20.55
CA ARG A 175 -7.27 -18.72 -20.59
C ARG A 175 -7.77 -18.91 -22.02
N SER A 176 -7.88 -17.82 -22.79
CA SER A 176 -8.30 -17.90 -24.20
C SER A 176 -7.31 -18.67 -25.07
N ALA A 177 -6.00 -18.54 -24.83
CA ALA A 177 -4.97 -19.30 -25.54
C ALA A 177 -5.03 -20.81 -25.19
N ALA A 178 -5.32 -21.15 -23.94
CA ALA A 178 -5.39 -22.54 -23.47
C ALA A 178 -6.64 -23.31 -23.95
N VAL A 179 -7.70 -22.62 -24.37
CA VAL A 179 -8.94 -23.25 -24.88
C VAL A 179 -8.89 -23.55 -26.38
N ARG A 180 -7.93 -22.98 -27.13
CA ARG A 180 -7.75 -23.22 -28.57
C ARG A 180 -6.82 -24.37 -29.01
N PRO A 181 -6.40 -25.37 -28.19
CA PRO A 181 -5.39 -26.35 -28.64
C PRO A 181 -5.90 -27.42 -29.62
N GLY A 182 -7.02 -27.19 -30.35
CA GLY A 182 -7.61 -28.19 -31.25
C GLY A 182 -8.23 -27.67 -32.55
N GLU A 183 -8.36 -26.36 -32.78
CA GLU A 183 -9.00 -25.82 -34.00
C GLU A 183 -8.02 -25.65 -35.19
N GLY A 184 -6.81 -26.20 -35.12
CA GLY A 184 -5.74 -25.96 -36.12
C GLY A 184 -5.06 -27.19 -36.71
N ALA A 185 -5.56 -28.41 -36.46
CA ALA A 185 -5.08 -29.62 -37.12
C ALA A 185 -6.16 -30.19 -38.05
N GLU A 186 -6.84 -29.33 -38.82
CA GLU A 186 -7.49 -29.79 -40.03
C GLU A 186 -6.38 -30.10 -41.04
N VAL A 187 -5.95 -31.36 -41.05
CA VAL A 187 -5.06 -31.90 -42.08
C VAL A 187 -5.85 -31.80 -43.38
N VAL A 188 -5.55 -30.80 -44.20
CA VAL A 188 -6.06 -30.73 -45.58
C VAL A 188 -5.55 -31.99 -46.30
N PRO A 189 -6.43 -32.94 -46.67
CA PRO A 189 -6.02 -34.07 -47.49
C PRO A 189 -5.75 -33.53 -48.90
N GLY A 190 -4.54 -33.78 -49.41
CA GLY A 190 -4.21 -33.60 -50.82
C GLY A 190 -4.78 -34.70 -51.69
#